data_AF-A0A812G193-F1
#
_entry.id   AF-A0A812G193-F1
#
_cell.length_a   1.000
_cell.length_b   1.000
_cell.length_c   1.000
_cell.angle_alpha   90.00
_cell.angle_beta   90.00
_cell.angle_gamma   90.00
#
_symmetry.space_group_name_H-M   'P 1'
#
loop_
_entity.id
_entity.type
_entity.pdbx_description
1 polymer ?
#
loop_
_entity_poly.entity_id
_entity_poly.type
_entity_poly.pdbx_seq_one_letter_code
_entity_poly.pdbx_strand_id
1 'polypeptide(L)'
;MPPKYSGGKFSEVQWTEFQSWMQTQLDQKFREQEAKIKEVFDGLNSRSWQLGDARLHAISEMSARHSMGADTEPGISSTSLPTLRLDDSIDVVAEPVSPHSEHSDIKHTPHVTRILGKEVVREKLKANQPFKAFVKKGLDFYMALVVLANLVCIIAMTEWTVHQTDLALGLTDAEWAGASLETFELLEYVFFGIYLLDVLLRMGTLRREWYFDQMEGIMYLNIFDGVLVLINVFELVALPAMLSGGAEQQHATTIRVIKLVRIVRTLRIFKT
;
A
#
# COMPACT_ATOMS: atom_id res chain seq x y z
N MET A 1 14.53 11.91 30.09
CA MET A 1 15.94 11.57 29.80
C MET A 1 16.12 10.08 30.08
N PRO A 2 16.70 9.30 29.16
CA PRO A 2 16.94 7.87 29.41
C PRO A 2 18.05 7.69 30.47
N PRO A 3 17.95 6.67 31.35
CA PRO A 3 19.00 6.36 32.32
C PRO A 3 20.27 5.92 31.59
N LYS A 4 21.44 6.43 32.02
CA LYS A 4 22.75 6.03 31.49
C LYS A 4 23.11 4.65 32.04
N TYR A 5 23.18 3.65 31.17
CA TYR A 5 23.58 2.29 31.52
C TYR A 5 25.09 2.19 31.75
N SER A 6 25.50 1.73 32.93
CA SER A 6 26.87 1.33 33.26
C SER A 6 26.93 -0.20 33.29
N GLY A 7 27.88 -0.79 32.56
CA GLY A 7 27.96 -2.22 32.22
C GLY A 7 28.31 -3.16 33.38
N GLY A 8 27.41 -3.26 34.37
CA GLY A 8 27.43 -4.29 35.41
C GLY A 8 26.10 -5.05 35.41
N LYS A 9 26.15 -6.37 35.68
CA LYS A 9 25.02 -7.32 35.74
C LYS A 9 23.66 -6.64 35.95
N PHE A 10 22.82 -6.74 34.92
CA PHE A 10 21.47 -6.18 34.89
C PHE A 10 20.68 -6.72 36.10
N SER A 11 20.50 -5.91 37.13
CA SER A 11 19.76 -6.30 38.33
C SER A 11 18.27 -6.32 37.98
N GLU A 12 17.53 -7.27 38.54
CA GLU A 12 16.07 -7.43 38.38
C GLU A 12 15.29 -6.11 38.61
N VAL A 13 15.81 -5.25 39.49
CA VAL A 13 15.30 -3.89 39.75
C VAL A 13 15.38 -2.95 38.55
N GLN A 14 16.44 -3.04 37.73
CA GLN A 14 16.55 -2.22 36.51
C GLN A 14 15.56 -2.64 35.42
N TRP A 15 15.17 -3.92 35.41
CA TRP A 15 14.20 -4.42 34.45
C TRP A 15 12.80 -3.89 34.73
N THR A 16 12.39 -3.83 36.00
CA THR A 16 11.08 -3.28 36.40
C THR A 16 11.02 -1.76 36.17
N GLU A 17 12.11 -1.02 36.44
CA GLU A 17 12.21 0.40 36.09
C GLU A 17 12.12 0.63 34.58
N PHE A 18 12.80 -0.18 33.76
CA PHE A 18 12.71 -0.09 32.31
C PHE A 18 11.30 -0.39 31.79
N GLN A 19 10.64 -1.43 32.32
CA GLN A 19 9.27 -1.78 31.93
C GLN A 19 8.27 -0.66 32.25
N SER A 20 8.35 -0.10 33.47
CA SER A 20 7.47 1.03 33.86
C SER A 20 7.71 2.27 33.01
N TRP A 21 8.97 2.57 32.68
CA TRP A 21 9.31 3.67 31.76
C TRP A 21 8.75 3.42 30.36
N MET A 22 8.92 2.22 29.80
CA MET A 22 8.37 1.82 28.49
C MET A 22 6.86 1.95 28.45
N GLN A 23 6.16 1.46 29.47
CA GLN A 23 4.71 1.53 29.56
C GLN A 23 4.23 2.99 29.60
N THR A 24 4.92 3.84 30.37
CA THR A 24 4.63 5.29 30.42
C THR A 24 4.81 5.96 29.04
N GLN A 25 5.86 5.59 28.30
CA GLN A 25 6.10 6.12 26.95
C GLN A 25 5.03 5.66 25.94
N LEU A 26 4.60 4.40 26.02
CA LEU A 26 3.54 3.86 25.18
C LEU A 26 2.21 4.56 25.47
N ASP A 27 1.83 4.71 26.74
CA ASP A 27 0.60 5.40 27.13
C ASP A 27 0.58 6.86 26.70
N GLN A 28 1.73 7.53 26.71
CA GLN A 28 1.86 8.89 26.19
C GLN A 28 1.60 8.93 24.68
N LYS A 29 2.18 7.98 23.92
CA LYS A 29 2.00 7.92 22.46
C LYS A 29 0.57 7.55 22.07
N PHE A 30 -0.07 6.64 22.79
CA PHE A 30 -1.49 6.33 22.56
C PHE A 30 -2.38 7.54 22.83
N ARG A 31 -2.14 8.29 23.91
CA ARG A 31 -2.89 9.54 24.18
C ARG A 31 -2.70 10.59 23.08
N GLU A 32 -1.48 10.75 22.56
CA GLU A 32 -1.21 11.65 21.44
C GLU A 32 -1.95 11.21 20.16
N GLN A 33 -1.98 9.91 19.87
CA GLN A 33 -2.71 9.37 18.71
C GLN A 33 -4.23 9.51 18.87
N GLU A 34 -4.76 9.22 20.05
CA GLU A 34 -6.19 9.37 20.34
C GLU A 34 -6.65 10.82 20.20
N ALA A 35 -5.83 11.79 20.67
CA ALA A 35 -6.11 13.21 20.50
C ALA A 35 -6.16 13.63 19.01
N LYS A 36 -5.23 13.13 18.19
CA LYS A 36 -5.24 13.40 16.73
C LYS A 36 -6.44 12.77 16.03
N ILE A 37 -6.84 11.55 16.43
CA ILE A 37 -8.02 10.89 15.88
C ILE A 37 -9.27 11.69 16.23
N LYS A 38 -9.39 12.18 17.47
CA LYS A 38 -10.50 13.05 17.90
C LYS A 38 -10.53 14.35 17.09
N GLU A 39 -9.39 15.00 16.89
CA GLU A 39 -9.29 16.21 16.07
C GLU A 39 -9.76 15.98 14.63
N VAL A 40 -9.33 14.88 14.00
CA VAL A 40 -9.78 14.51 12.64
C VAL A 40 -11.28 14.22 12.62
N PHE A 41 -11.80 13.54 13.64
CA PHE A 41 -13.22 13.21 13.73
C PHE A 41 -14.09 14.45 13.95
N ASP A 42 -13.68 15.39 14.81
CA ASP A 42 -14.36 16.67 15.03
C ASP A 42 -14.31 17.56 13.77
N GLY A 43 -13.19 17.52 13.04
CA GLY A 43 -13.05 18.16 11.72
C GLY A 43 -13.97 17.57 10.65
N LEU A 44 -14.19 16.26 10.66
CA LEU A 44 -15.12 15.58 9.74
C LEU A 44 -16.58 15.85 10.12
N ASN A 45 -16.90 15.83 11.42
CA ASN A 45 -18.24 16.12 11.90
C ASN A 45 -18.64 17.57 11.59
N SER A 46 -17.76 18.54 11.83
CA SER A 46 -18.03 19.95 11.47
C SER A 46 -18.24 20.16 9.97
N ARG A 47 -17.53 19.43 9.10
CA ARG A 47 -17.74 19.48 7.64
C ARG A 47 -19.03 18.78 7.18
N SER A 48 -19.45 17.70 7.82
CA SER A 48 -20.66 16.97 7.42
C SER A 48 -21.93 17.79 7.66
N TRP A 49 -21.98 18.56 8.75
CA TRP A 49 -23.10 19.48 9.03
C TRP A 49 -23.18 20.64 8.02
N GLN A 50 -22.03 21.19 7.59
CA GLN A 50 -22.01 22.25 6.57
C GLN A 50 -22.49 21.76 5.19
N LEU A 51 -22.16 20.53 4.81
CA LEU A 51 -22.61 19.96 3.54
C LEU A 51 -24.10 19.59 3.55
N GLY A 52 -24.63 19.19 4.72
CA GLY A 52 -26.04 18.91 4.94
C GLY A 52 -26.92 20.15 4.76
N ASP A 53 -26.54 21.27 5.38
CA ASP A 53 -27.30 22.52 5.30
C ASP A 53 -27.27 23.14 3.89
N ALA A 54 -26.13 23.10 3.19
CA ALA A 54 -26.04 23.58 1.82
C ALA A 54 -26.95 22.78 0.86
N ARG A 55 -27.07 21.46 1.08
CA ARG A 55 -27.94 20.60 0.27
C ARG A 55 -29.42 20.85 0.58
N LEU A 56 -29.79 21.05 1.84
CA LEU A 56 -31.17 21.36 2.22
C LEU A 56 -31.60 22.73 1.67
N HIS A 57 -30.70 23.73 1.68
CA HIS A 57 -30.96 25.03 1.04
C HIS A 57 -31.15 24.91 -0.48
N ALA A 58 -30.28 24.16 -1.17
CA ALA A 58 -30.41 23.95 -2.61
C ALA A 58 -31.73 23.24 -2.98
N ILE A 59 -32.15 22.24 -2.21
CA ILE A 59 -33.42 21.53 -2.42
C ILE A 59 -34.62 22.46 -2.15
N SER A 60 -34.56 23.28 -1.10
CA SER A 60 -35.60 24.26 -0.81
C SER A 60 -35.73 25.32 -1.91
N GLU A 61 -34.61 25.82 -2.44
CA GLU A 61 -34.61 26.82 -3.51
C GLU A 61 -35.12 26.23 -4.85
N MET A 62 -34.75 24.98 -5.17
CA MET A 62 -35.30 24.26 -6.32
C MET A 62 -36.81 24.01 -6.17
N SER A 63 -37.29 23.68 -4.97
CA SER A 63 -38.72 23.48 -4.70
C SER A 63 -39.51 24.79 -4.80
N ALA A 64 -38.94 25.92 -4.39
CA ALA A 64 -39.59 27.23 -4.49
C ALA A 64 -39.75 27.68 -5.95
N ARG A 65 -38.78 27.39 -6.82
CA ARG A 65 -38.85 27.72 -8.26
C ARG A 65 -39.86 26.86 -9.03
N HIS A 66 -40.20 25.67 -8.52
CA HIS A 66 -41.16 24.78 -9.20
C HIS A 66 -42.64 25.10 -8.86
N SER A 67 -42.90 25.96 -7.86
CA SER A 67 -44.26 26.32 -7.44
C SER A 67 -44.86 27.55 -8.15
N MET A 68 -44.13 28.24 -9.04
CA MET A 68 -44.61 29.47 -9.72
C MET A 68 -44.89 29.33 -11.23
N GLY A 69 -45.07 28.12 -11.75
CA GLY A 69 -45.28 27.93 -13.19
C GLY A 69 -46.13 26.71 -13.52
N ALA A 70 -47.34 26.63 -12.96
CA ALA A 70 -48.39 25.79 -13.51
C ALA A 70 -49.25 26.68 -14.41
N ASP A 71 -49.06 26.57 -15.72
CA ASP A 71 -50.07 26.76 -16.78
C ASP A 71 -49.40 26.79 -18.16
N THR A 72 -48.70 25.72 -18.57
CA THR A 72 -48.50 25.42 -20.00
C THR A 72 -48.19 23.93 -20.21
N GLU A 73 -49.11 23.24 -20.89
CA GLU A 73 -49.04 21.84 -21.31
C GLU A 73 -48.13 21.62 -22.56
N PRO A 74 -47.82 20.37 -22.95
CA PRO A 74 -46.45 19.95 -23.21
C PRO A 74 -46.10 19.73 -24.68
N GLY A 75 -44.88 20.12 -25.05
CA GLY A 75 -44.23 19.82 -26.34
C GLY A 75 -43.07 18.85 -26.15
N ILE A 76 -43.24 17.65 -26.70
CA ILE A 76 -42.29 16.55 -26.74
C ILE A 76 -40.93 17.04 -27.28
N SER A 77 -39.85 16.87 -26.53
CA SER A 77 -38.49 16.91 -27.09
C SER A 77 -37.54 16.01 -26.33
N SER A 78 -36.98 15.09 -27.12
CA SER A 78 -35.94 14.13 -26.81
C SER A 78 -34.77 14.74 -26.05
N THR A 79 -34.47 14.13 -24.90
CA THR A 79 -33.33 14.38 -24.02
C THR A 79 -32.01 14.05 -24.72
N SER A 80 -31.34 15.07 -25.24
CA SER A 80 -29.90 15.04 -25.49
C SER A 80 -29.15 15.32 -24.19
N LEU A 81 -28.25 14.40 -23.83
CA LEU A 81 -27.34 14.52 -22.69
C LEU A 81 -26.45 15.78 -22.83
N PRO A 82 -26.31 16.60 -21.78
CA PRO A 82 -25.45 17.77 -21.81
C PRO A 82 -23.98 17.32 -21.86
N THR A 83 -23.36 17.51 -23.02
CA THR A 83 -21.92 17.38 -23.18
C THR A 83 -21.29 18.62 -22.54
N LEU A 84 -20.78 18.45 -21.33
CA LEU A 84 -20.06 19.47 -20.56
C LEU A 84 -18.72 19.73 -21.28
N ARG A 85 -18.69 20.71 -22.17
CA ARG A 85 -17.47 21.30 -22.72
C ARG A 85 -16.89 22.25 -21.66
N LEU A 86 -15.82 21.81 -21.00
CA LEU A 86 -14.88 22.76 -20.41
C LEU A 86 -14.08 23.39 -21.56
N ASP A 87 -14.48 24.58 -21.98
CA ASP A 87 -13.61 25.52 -22.69
C ASP A 87 -12.72 26.19 -21.63
N ASP A 88 -11.53 25.64 -21.40
CA ASP A 88 -10.45 26.36 -20.73
C ASP A 88 -9.78 27.29 -21.76
N SER A 89 -10.49 28.37 -22.09
CA SER A 89 -9.91 29.54 -22.76
C SER A 89 -9.40 30.48 -21.67
N ILE A 90 -8.15 30.28 -21.23
CA ILE A 90 -7.45 31.28 -20.43
C ILE A 90 -7.09 32.43 -21.38
N ASP A 91 -7.95 33.44 -21.41
CA ASP A 91 -7.62 34.73 -22.01
C ASP A 91 -6.51 35.38 -21.19
N VAL A 92 -5.28 35.28 -21.71
CA VAL A 92 -4.16 36.10 -21.26
C VAL A 92 -4.46 37.52 -21.74
N VAL A 93 -5.04 38.31 -20.84
CA VAL A 93 -5.22 39.75 -20.98
C VAL A 93 -3.84 40.39 -21.13
N ALA A 94 -3.45 40.64 -22.38
CA ALA A 94 -2.32 41.48 -22.71
C ALA A 94 -2.72 42.94 -22.48
N GLU A 95 -2.11 43.57 -21.47
CA GLU A 95 -2.15 45.02 -21.28
C GLU A 95 -1.56 45.74 -22.50
N PRO A 96 -2.23 46.76 -23.05
CA PRO A 96 -1.66 47.61 -24.08
C PRO A 96 -0.68 48.61 -23.45
N VAL A 97 0.62 48.32 -23.55
CA VAL A 97 1.68 49.30 -23.25
C VAL A 97 1.85 50.23 -24.46
N SER A 98 1.59 51.52 -24.21
CA SER A 98 1.69 52.65 -25.13
C SER A 98 3.15 52.89 -25.62
N PRO A 99 3.36 53.45 -26.83
CA PRO A 99 4.67 53.58 -27.43
C PRO A 99 5.31 54.94 -27.10
N HIS A 100 6.58 54.94 -26.68
CA HIS A 100 7.46 56.09 -26.91
C HIS A 100 8.93 55.68 -26.98
N SER A 101 9.55 56.01 -28.13
CA SER A 101 10.97 56.37 -28.37
C SER A 101 12.05 55.36 -27.97
N GLU A 102 13.19 55.20 -28.63
CA GLU A 102 13.83 55.68 -29.84
C GLU A 102 15.10 54.81 -29.94
N HIS A 103 15.55 54.54 -31.17
CA HIS A 103 16.91 54.17 -31.54
C HIS A 103 17.76 53.28 -30.61
N SER A 104 17.85 51.99 -30.97
CA SER A 104 19.16 51.34 -31.03
C SER A 104 19.16 50.23 -32.10
N ASP A 105 20.01 50.44 -33.11
CA ASP A 105 20.35 49.45 -34.14
C ASP A 105 21.00 48.23 -33.49
N ILE A 106 20.23 47.16 -33.29
CA ILE A 106 20.77 45.85 -32.95
C ILE A 106 20.39 44.88 -34.07
N LYS A 107 21.42 44.50 -34.82
CA LYS A 107 21.40 43.55 -35.92
C LYS A 107 20.64 42.28 -35.54
N HIS A 108 19.47 42.09 -36.15
CA HIS A 108 18.73 40.84 -36.15
C HIS A 108 19.60 39.71 -36.74
N THR A 109 20.06 38.81 -35.89
CA THR A 109 20.44 37.45 -36.31
C THR A 109 19.16 36.62 -36.42
N PRO A 110 18.80 36.12 -37.61
CA PRO A 110 17.66 35.23 -37.76
C PRO A 110 18.02 33.81 -37.33
N HIS A 111 17.01 33.04 -36.94
CA HIS A 111 16.97 31.58 -37.10
C HIS A 111 17.56 30.67 -36.00
N VAL A 112 17.05 30.70 -34.76
CA VAL A 112 17.14 29.53 -33.84
C VAL A 112 15.87 29.38 -32.98
N THR A 113 14.70 29.08 -33.58
CA THR A 113 13.46 28.81 -32.81
C THR A 113 12.70 27.54 -33.24
N ARG A 114 13.32 26.64 -34.01
CA ARG A 114 12.63 25.45 -34.58
C ARG A 114 13.03 24.08 -34.00
N ILE A 115 13.74 24.04 -32.87
CA ILE A 115 14.18 22.78 -32.24
C ILE A 115 13.37 22.43 -30.98
N LEU A 116 12.71 23.40 -30.32
CA LEU A 116 11.97 23.15 -29.07
C LEU A 116 10.66 22.35 -29.22
N GLY A 117 10.09 22.27 -30.43
CA GLY A 117 8.81 21.58 -30.66
C GLY A 117 8.90 20.06 -30.85
N LYS A 118 10.10 19.51 -31.13
CA LYS A 118 10.27 18.05 -31.36
C LYS A 118 10.61 17.29 -30.08
N GLU A 119 11.17 17.94 -29.07
CA GLU A 119 11.43 17.30 -27.76
C GLU A 119 10.15 17.16 -26.93
N VAL A 120 9.26 18.15 -26.94
CA VAL A 120 7.97 18.09 -26.22
C VAL A 120 7.03 16.99 -26.76
N VAL A 121 7.17 16.62 -28.05
CA VAL A 121 6.35 15.56 -28.66
C VAL A 121 6.93 14.16 -28.45
N ARG A 122 8.26 14.02 -28.27
CA ARG A 122 8.87 12.72 -27.91
C ARG A 122 8.56 12.28 -26.47
N GLU A 123 8.23 13.21 -25.60
CA GLU A 123 7.91 12.91 -24.20
C GLU A 123 6.50 12.29 -24.04
N LYS A 124 5.55 12.66 -24.91
CA LYS A 124 4.19 12.10 -24.90
C LYS A 124 4.03 10.77 -25.65
N LEU A 125 5.08 10.29 -26.32
CA LEU A 125 5.07 9.02 -27.08
C LEU A 125 5.86 7.89 -26.40
N LYS A 126 6.04 7.94 -25.08
CA LYS A 126 6.20 6.70 -24.31
C LYS A 126 4.84 6.03 -24.28
N ALA A 127 4.58 5.28 -25.35
CA ALA A 127 3.40 4.45 -25.52
C ALA A 127 3.01 3.83 -24.18
N ASN A 128 1.79 4.14 -23.76
CA ASN A 128 1.09 3.45 -22.67
C ASN A 128 1.25 1.95 -22.92
N GLN A 129 2.25 1.31 -22.31
CA GLN A 129 2.44 -0.12 -22.45
C GLN A 129 1.24 -0.75 -21.74
N PRO A 130 0.25 -1.29 -22.46
CA PRO A 130 -0.95 -1.84 -21.83
C PRO A 130 -0.58 -2.95 -20.84
N PHE A 131 0.57 -3.59 -21.08
CA PHE A 131 1.19 -4.55 -20.18
C PHE A 131 1.55 -3.96 -18.80
N LYS A 132 2.08 -2.73 -18.71
CA LYS A 132 2.37 -2.08 -17.42
C LYS A 132 1.09 -1.81 -16.63
N ALA A 133 0.01 -1.40 -17.30
CA ALA A 133 -1.28 -1.14 -16.65
C ALA A 133 -1.94 -2.44 -16.16
N PHE A 134 -1.86 -3.52 -16.94
CA PHE A 134 -2.37 -4.83 -16.54
C PHE A 134 -1.59 -5.41 -15.36
N VAL A 135 -0.26 -5.35 -15.40
CA VAL A 135 0.61 -5.79 -14.30
C VAL A 135 0.38 -4.94 -13.05
N LYS A 136 0.13 -3.63 -13.16
CA LYS A 136 -0.08 -2.79 -11.97
C LYS A 136 -1.44 -3.01 -11.30
N LYS A 137 -2.50 -3.38 -12.04
CA LYS A 137 -3.85 -3.51 -11.46
C LYS A 137 -4.30 -4.95 -11.22
N GLY A 138 -4.01 -5.86 -12.14
CA GLY A 138 -4.48 -7.24 -12.05
C GLY A 138 -3.64 -8.09 -11.11
N LEU A 139 -2.31 -7.93 -11.17
CA LEU A 139 -1.39 -8.79 -10.43
C LEU A 139 -1.47 -8.56 -8.91
N ASP A 140 -1.76 -7.35 -8.45
CA ASP A 140 -1.98 -7.07 -7.02
C ASP A 140 -3.17 -7.87 -6.46
N PHE A 141 -4.28 -7.96 -7.20
CA PHE A 141 -5.44 -8.78 -6.80
C PHE A 141 -5.12 -10.27 -6.73
N TYR A 142 -4.42 -10.82 -7.73
CA TYR A 142 -3.99 -12.22 -7.71
C TYR A 142 -3.06 -12.50 -6.52
N MET A 143 -2.15 -11.57 -6.22
CA MET A 143 -1.25 -11.72 -5.08
C MET A 143 -1.99 -11.70 -3.74
N ALA A 144 -2.99 -10.82 -3.57
CA ALA A 144 -3.84 -10.84 -2.38
C ALA A 144 -4.55 -12.19 -2.21
N LEU A 145 -5.05 -12.78 -3.30
CA LEU A 145 -5.69 -14.09 -3.27
C LEU A 145 -4.70 -15.22 -2.87
N VAL A 146 -3.47 -15.18 -3.38
CA VAL A 146 -2.41 -16.15 -3.01
C VAL A 146 -2.03 -16.01 -1.53
N VAL A 147 -1.96 -14.78 -1.01
CA VAL A 147 -1.74 -14.52 0.43
C VAL A 147 -2.87 -15.09 1.27
N LEU A 148 -4.12 -14.89 0.84
CA LEU A 148 -5.28 -15.43 1.53
C LEU A 148 -5.28 -16.97 1.53
N ALA A 149 -5.00 -17.60 0.40
CA ALA A 149 -4.92 -19.06 0.29
C ALA A 149 -3.80 -19.62 1.19
N ASN A 150 -2.61 -19.00 1.18
CA ASN A 150 -1.50 -19.39 2.05
C ASN A 150 -1.87 -19.24 3.54
N LEU A 151 -2.61 -18.19 3.92
CA LEU A 151 -3.11 -18.01 5.28
C LEU A 151 -4.04 -19.16 5.70
N VAL A 152 -4.99 -19.54 4.84
CA VAL A 152 -5.88 -20.68 5.11
C VAL A 152 -5.09 -21.97 5.28
N CYS A 153 -4.08 -22.22 4.44
CA CYS A 153 -3.21 -23.39 4.58
C CYS A 153 -2.44 -23.37 5.91
N ILE A 154 -1.96 -22.21 6.38
CA ILE A 154 -1.30 -22.08 7.68
C ILE A 154 -2.25 -22.39 8.83
N ILE A 155 -3.51 -21.93 8.74
CA ILE A 155 -4.54 -22.24 9.75
C ILE A 155 -4.78 -23.74 9.79
N ALA A 156 -5.01 -24.38 8.64
CA ALA A 156 -5.21 -25.82 8.55
C ALA A 156 -4.01 -26.63 9.08
N MET A 157 -2.78 -26.21 8.77
CA MET A 157 -1.57 -26.83 9.30
C MET A 157 -1.47 -26.68 10.83
N THR A 158 -1.92 -25.54 11.36
CA THR A 158 -1.92 -25.27 12.81
C THR A 158 -2.93 -26.17 13.52
N GLU A 159 -4.15 -26.30 12.99
CA GLU A 159 -5.16 -27.22 13.53
C GLU A 159 -4.68 -28.67 13.50
N TRP A 160 -4.07 -29.10 12.40
CA TRP A 160 -3.47 -30.43 12.30
C TRP A 160 -2.37 -30.64 13.36
N THR A 161 -1.51 -29.65 13.58
CA THR A 161 -0.44 -29.73 14.60
C THR A 161 -1.01 -29.82 16.01
N VAL A 162 -2.09 -29.09 16.29
CA VAL A 162 -2.80 -29.16 17.59
C VAL A 162 -3.37 -30.56 17.78
N HIS A 163 -4.05 -31.12 16.78
CA HIS A 163 -4.61 -32.47 16.84
C HIS A 163 -3.52 -33.53 17.09
N GLN A 164 -2.37 -33.42 16.44
CA GLN A 164 -1.24 -34.33 16.69
C GLN A 164 -0.70 -34.24 18.12
N THR A 165 -0.73 -33.04 18.71
CA THR A 165 -0.32 -32.84 20.11
C THR A 165 -1.31 -33.49 21.07
N ASP A 166 -2.62 -33.39 20.79
CA ASP A 166 -3.66 -34.01 21.59
C ASP A 166 -3.61 -35.55 21.53
N LEU A 167 -3.33 -36.11 20.35
CA LEU A 167 -3.06 -37.55 20.17
C LEU A 167 -1.84 -37.98 20.98
N ALA A 168 -0.75 -37.22 20.93
CA ALA A 168 0.48 -37.52 21.68
C ALA A 168 0.28 -37.47 23.21
N LEU A 169 -0.71 -36.69 23.69
CA LEU A 169 -1.10 -36.64 25.10
C LEU A 169 -2.13 -37.71 25.49
N GLY A 170 -2.65 -38.48 24.53
CA GLY A 170 -3.68 -39.49 24.76
C GLY A 170 -5.04 -38.91 25.14
N LEU A 171 -5.34 -37.67 24.73
CA LEU A 171 -6.62 -37.01 25.02
C LEU A 171 -7.72 -37.42 24.03
N THR A 172 -7.33 -37.86 22.84
CA THR A 172 -8.22 -38.20 21.73
C THR A 172 -7.71 -39.46 21.04
N ASP A 173 -8.61 -40.36 20.63
CA ASP A 173 -8.26 -41.60 19.89
C ASP A 173 -8.59 -41.52 18.38
N ALA A 174 -9.21 -40.42 17.95
CA ALA A 174 -9.61 -40.25 16.55
C ALA A 174 -8.42 -39.87 15.67
N GLU A 175 -8.01 -40.77 14.76
CA GLU A 175 -7.03 -40.46 13.73
C GLU A 175 -7.58 -39.42 12.74
N TRP A 176 -6.78 -38.40 12.45
CA TRP A 176 -7.13 -37.38 11.48
C TRP A 176 -7.09 -37.97 10.06
N ALA A 177 -8.26 -38.13 9.42
CA ALA A 177 -8.37 -38.70 8.07
C ALA A 177 -7.98 -37.74 6.93
N GLY A 178 -7.47 -36.55 7.24
CA GLY A 178 -7.13 -35.52 6.27
C GLY A 178 -5.67 -35.53 5.78
N ALA A 179 -5.22 -34.35 5.34
CA ALA A 179 -3.93 -34.12 4.69
C ALA A 179 -2.71 -34.58 5.52
N SER A 180 -1.73 -35.18 4.84
CA SER A 180 -0.44 -35.61 5.43
C SER A 180 0.53 -34.43 5.57
N LEU A 181 1.50 -34.55 6.48
CA LEU A 181 2.56 -33.54 6.68
C LEU A 181 3.27 -33.17 5.36
N GLU A 182 3.59 -34.17 4.55
CA GLU A 182 4.26 -34.00 3.24
C GLU A 182 3.49 -33.06 2.30
N THR A 183 2.15 -33.09 2.34
CA THR A 183 1.33 -32.22 1.50
C THR A 183 1.38 -30.76 1.94
N PHE A 184 1.44 -30.50 3.25
CA PHE A 184 1.62 -29.15 3.78
C PHE A 184 3.01 -28.60 3.46
N GLU A 185 4.05 -29.42 3.57
CA GLU A 185 5.41 -29.04 3.18
C GLU A 185 5.49 -28.70 1.68
N LEU A 186 4.93 -29.57 0.82
CA LEU A 186 4.88 -29.31 -0.61
C LEU A 186 4.12 -28.01 -0.94
N LEU A 187 2.96 -27.79 -0.31
CA LEU A 187 2.19 -26.55 -0.47
C LEU A 187 3.00 -25.32 -0.08
N GLU A 188 3.78 -25.38 1.00
CA GLU A 188 4.64 -24.27 1.39
C GLU A 188 5.69 -23.96 0.33
N TYR A 189 6.35 -24.98 -0.24
CA TYR A 189 7.29 -24.78 -1.35
C TYR A 189 6.60 -24.18 -2.58
N VAL A 190 5.39 -24.62 -2.91
CA VAL A 190 4.61 -24.09 -4.03
C VAL A 190 4.26 -22.62 -3.81
N PHE A 191 3.70 -22.27 -2.64
CA PHE A 191 3.39 -20.87 -2.33
C PHE A 191 4.64 -20.00 -2.35
N PHE A 192 5.74 -20.48 -1.76
CA PHE A 192 7.02 -19.79 -1.80
C PHE A 192 7.50 -19.55 -3.25
N GLY A 193 7.42 -20.56 -4.11
CA GLY A 193 7.78 -20.44 -5.52
C GLY A 193 6.96 -19.38 -6.24
N ILE A 194 5.65 -19.32 -5.98
CA ILE A 194 4.75 -18.29 -6.53
C ILE A 194 5.16 -16.89 -6.05
N TYR A 195 5.46 -16.72 -4.76
CA TYR A 195 5.94 -15.44 -4.22
C TYR A 195 7.27 -14.99 -4.81
N LEU A 196 8.22 -15.92 -4.92
CA LEU A 196 9.53 -15.65 -5.49
C LEU A 196 9.38 -15.22 -6.95
N LEU A 197 8.53 -15.92 -7.72
CA LEU A 197 8.25 -15.58 -9.11
C LEU A 197 7.59 -14.20 -9.24
N ASP A 198 6.63 -13.87 -8.38
CA ASP A 198 6.00 -12.53 -8.34
C ASP A 198 7.03 -11.42 -8.12
N VAL A 199 7.89 -11.57 -7.10
CA VAL A 199 8.91 -10.55 -6.81
C VAL A 199 9.94 -10.46 -7.94
N LEU A 200 10.35 -11.58 -8.54
CA LEU A 200 11.22 -11.59 -9.71
C LEU A 200 10.57 -10.93 -10.93
N LEU A 201 9.28 -11.17 -11.17
CA LEU A 201 8.52 -10.52 -12.25
C LEU A 201 8.43 -9.02 -12.01
N ARG A 202 8.13 -8.57 -10.79
CA ARG A 202 8.11 -7.13 -10.44
C ARG A 202 9.50 -6.50 -10.58
N MET A 203 10.55 -7.17 -10.12
CA MET A 203 11.93 -6.68 -10.23
C MET A 203 12.38 -6.60 -11.70
N GLY A 204 12.04 -7.61 -12.51
CA GLY A 204 12.37 -7.68 -13.93
C GLY A 204 11.60 -6.70 -14.80
N THR A 205 10.33 -6.43 -14.48
CA THR A 205 9.48 -5.49 -15.24
C THR A 205 9.75 -4.03 -14.86
N LEU A 206 9.98 -3.71 -13.59
CA LEU A 206 10.17 -2.33 -13.14
C LEU A 206 11.64 -1.88 -13.20
N ARG A 207 12.64 -2.78 -13.13
CA ARG A 207 14.10 -2.50 -13.15
C ARG A 207 14.52 -1.26 -12.35
N ARG A 208 14.54 -0.07 -12.97
CA ARG A 208 14.93 1.20 -12.34
C ARG A 208 13.80 1.90 -11.58
N GLU A 209 12.56 1.75 -12.03
CA GLU A 209 11.37 2.30 -11.37
C GLU A 209 11.03 1.52 -10.08
N TRP A 210 11.64 0.34 -9.86
CA TRP A 210 11.34 -0.50 -8.71
C TRP A 210 11.84 0.08 -7.38
N TYR A 211 13.02 0.72 -7.39
CA TYR A 211 13.65 1.26 -6.19
C TYR A 211 13.42 2.77 -6.02
N PHE A 212 13.25 3.51 -7.12
CA PHE A 212 13.12 4.96 -7.12
C PHE A 212 12.07 5.40 -8.13
N ASP A 213 10.98 5.96 -7.61
CA ASP A 213 10.01 6.71 -8.40
C ASP A 213 10.40 8.19 -8.37
N GLN A 214 10.32 8.86 -9.51
CA GLN A 214 10.60 10.30 -9.60
C GLN A 214 9.58 11.14 -8.84
N MET A 215 8.35 10.63 -8.66
CA MET A 215 7.27 11.36 -8.00
C MET A 215 7.22 11.16 -6.48
N GLU A 216 7.33 9.90 -6.03
CA GLU A 216 7.21 9.53 -4.61
C GLU A 216 8.57 9.33 -3.90
N GLY A 217 9.66 9.26 -4.67
CA GLY A 217 11.00 9.00 -4.14
C GLY A 217 11.26 7.51 -3.92
N ILE A 218 11.89 7.18 -2.79
CA ILE A 218 12.29 5.79 -2.48
C ILE A 218 11.06 4.97 -2.09
N MET A 219 10.73 3.95 -2.89
CA MET A 219 9.62 3.03 -2.59
C MET A 219 10.05 1.99 -1.55
N TYR A 220 10.13 2.39 -0.27
CA TYR A 220 10.53 1.51 0.84
C TYR A 220 9.73 0.21 0.91
N LEU A 221 8.44 0.25 0.54
CA LEU A 221 7.57 -0.91 0.58
C LEU A 221 7.96 -2.00 -0.44
N ASN A 222 8.57 -1.64 -1.57
CA ASN A 222 9.04 -2.63 -2.55
C ASN A 222 10.38 -3.22 -2.13
N ILE A 223 11.27 -2.38 -1.59
CA ILE A 223 12.55 -2.81 -1.01
C ILE A 223 12.30 -3.79 0.14
N PHE A 224 11.35 -3.49 1.03
CA PHE A 224 10.96 -4.36 2.12
C PHE A 224 10.47 -5.73 1.63
N ASP A 225 9.64 -5.77 0.59
CA ASP A 225 9.16 -7.01 -0.03
C ASP A 225 10.32 -7.85 -0.61
N GLY A 226 11.28 -7.18 -1.28
CA GLY A 226 12.50 -7.83 -1.76
C GLY A 226 13.36 -8.40 -0.63
N VAL A 227 13.50 -7.67 0.49
CA VAL A 227 14.21 -8.14 1.68
C VAL A 227 13.50 -9.34 2.31
N LEU A 228 12.17 -9.32 2.40
CA LEU A 228 11.41 -10.46 2.91
C LEU A 228 11.61 -11.71 2.08
N VAL A 229 11.62 -11.58 0.75
CA VAL A 229 11.90 -12.72 -0.14
C VAL A 229 13.33 -13.22 0.05
N LEU A 230 14.32 -12.33 0.22
CA LEU A 230 15.69 -12.73 0.52
C LEU A 230 15.82 -13.47 1.85
N ILE A 231 15.12 -13.01 2.90
CA ILE A 231 15.06 -13.70 4.19
C ILE A 231 14.44 -15.08 4.01
N ASN A 232 13.36 -15.21 3.24
CA ASN A 232 12.73 -16.50 2.96
C ASN A 232 13.65 -17.45 2.20
N VAL A 233 14.36 -16.96 1.17
CA VAL A 233 15.34 -17.75 0.41
C VAL A 233 16.46 -18.20 1.34
N PHE A 234 16.97 -17.28 2.17
CA PHE A 234 18.01 -17.61 3.15
C PHE A 234 17.51 -18.65 4.13
N GLU A 235 16.29 -18.54 4.63
CA GLU A 235 15.68 -19.51 5.53
C GLU A 235 15.57 -20.89 4.87
N LEU A 236 15.01 -20.96 3.67
CA LEU A 236 14.84 -22.22 2.92
C LEU A 236 16.16 -22.90 2.53
N VAL A 237 17.22 -22.13 2.29
CA VAL A 237 18.52 -22.68 1.87
C VAL A 237 19.44 -22.93 3.08
N ALA A 238 19.48 -21.98 4.03
CA ALA A 238 20.36 -22.06 5.19
C ALA A 238 19.85 -23.04 6.24
N LEU A 239 18.54 -23.18 6.45
CA LEU A 239 18.01 -24.09 7.46
C LEU A 239 18.32 -25.56 7.15
N PRO A 240 18.04 -26.11 5.96
CA PRO A 240 18.39 -27.50 5.66
C PRO A 240 19.90 -27.73 5.70
N ALA A 241 20.69 -26.75 5.25
CA ALA A 241 22.14 -26.80 5.29
C ALA A 241 22.69 -26.83 6.73
N MET A 242 22.08 -26.08 7.66
CA MET A 242 22.46 -26.07 9.07
C MET A 242 21.95 -27.29 9.84
N LEU A 243 20.72 -27.74 9.58
CA LEU A 243 20.14 -28.91 10.25
C LEU A 243 20.85 -30.22 9.88
N SER A 244 21.43 -30.31 8.68
CA SER A 244 22.23 -31.46 8.26
C SER A 244 23.47 -31.70 9.16
N GLY A 245 23.80 -30.75 10.04
CA GLY A 245 24.94 -30.80 10.97
C GLY A 245 24.70 -31.44 12.35
N GLY A 246 23.49 -31.91 12.69
CA GLY A 246 23.30 -32.88 13.79
C GLY A 246 22.98 -32.36 15.19
N ALA A 247 22.21 -31.27 15.35
CA ALA A 247 21.76 -30.81 16.68
C ALA A 247 20.22 -30.76 16.81
N GLU A 248 19.62 -31.77 17.43
CA GLU A 248 18.15 -31.85 17.64
C GLU A 248 17.57 -30.64 18.41
N GLN A 249 18.37 -29.99 19.26
CA GLN A 249 17.94 -28.81 20.02
C GLN A 249 17.62 -27.59 19.13
N GLN A 250 18.12 -27.53 17.88
CA GLN A 250 17.90 -26.39 16.99
C GLN A 250 16.51 -26.39 16.34
N HIS A 251 15.79 -27.51 16.35
CA HIS A 251 14.48 -27.61 15.69
C HIS A 251 13.44 -26.64 16.27
N ALA A 252 13.40 -26.46 17.59
CA ALA A 252 12.39 -25.63 18.23
C ALA A 252 12.51 -24.13 17.89
N THR A 253 13.74 -23.60 17.80
CA THR A 253 13.99 -22.20 17.46
C THR A 253 13.68 -21.94 15.99
N THR A 254 14.08 -22.87 15.12
CA THR A 254 13.80 -22.82 13.68
C THR A 254 12.31 -22.78 13.39
N ILE A 255 11.52 -23.62 14.05
CA ILE A 255 10.05 -23.62 13.90
C ILE A 255 9.45 -22.25 14.28
N ARG A 256 10.00 -21.57 15.30
CA ARG A 256 9.53 -20.24 15.71
C ARG A 256 9.86 -19.17 14.68
N VAL A 257 11.05 -19.21 14.08
CA VAL A 257 11.44 -18.25 13.03
C VAL A 257 10.56 -18.43 11.78
N ILE A 258 10.35 -19.67 11.35
CA ILE A 258 9.46 -19.99 10.21
C ILE A 258 8.05 -19.42 10.45
N LYS A 259 7.51 -19.60 11.67
CA LYS A 259 6.19 -19.04 12.03
C LYS A 259 6.16 -17.51 11.97
N LEU A 260 7.19 -16.84 12.48
CA LEU A 260 7.26 -15.36 12.44
C LEU A 260 7.35 -14.85 11.00
N VAL A 261 8.20 -15.46 10.19
CA VAL A 261 8.37 -15.10 8.78
C VAL A 261 7.06 -15.24 8.02
N ARG A 262 6.31 -16.33 8.26
CA ARG A 262 4.97 -16.54 7.67
C ARG A 262 3.97 -15.44 8.05
N ILE A 263 3.97 -14.96 9.31
CA ILE A 263 3.13 -13.83 9.74
C ILE A 263 3.53 -12.54 9.01
N VAL A 264 4.83 -12.31 8.82
CA VAL A 264 5.28 -11.11 8.11
C VAL A 264 4.83 -11.13 6.64
N ARG A 265 4.70 -12.31 6.02
CA ARG A 265 4.12 -12.42 4.66
C ARG A 265 2.64 -12.02 4.62
N THR A 266 1.85 -12.31 5.66
CA THR A 266 0.43 -11.91 5.70
C THR A 266 0.26 -10.41 5.91
N LEU A 267 1.24 -9.73 6.52
CA LEU A 267 1.24 -8.26 6.61
C LEU A 267 1.24 -7.57 5.23
N ARG A 268 1.67 -8.26 4.16
CA ARG A 268 1.60 -7.74 2.79
C ARG A 268 0.17 -7.42 2.34
N ILE A 269 -0.84 -8.07 2.92
CA ILE A 269 -2.24 -7.76 2.61
C ILE A 269 -2.63 -6.34 2.99
N PHE A 270 -2.01 -5.75 4.02
CA PHE A 270 -2.27 -4.36 4.41
C PHE A 270 -1.63 -3.34 3.47
N LYS A 271 -0.67 -3.77 2.65
CA LYS A 271 -0.02 -2.92 1.63
C LYS A 271 -0.82 -2.90 0.32
N THR A 272 -1.48 -4.01 -0.01
CA THR A 272 -2.11 -4.24 -1.32
C THR A 272 -3.49 -3.61 -1.36
#